data_AF-A0A6G1SZB9-F1
#
_entry.id   AF-A0A6G1SZB9-F1
#
_cell.length_a   1.000
_cell.length_b   1.000
_cell.length_c   1.000
_cell.angle_alpha   90.00
_cell.angle_beta   90.00
_cell.angle_gamma   90.00
#
_symmetry.space_group_name_H-M   'P 1'
#
loop_
_entity.id
_entity.type
_entity.pdbx_description
1 polymer ?
#
loop_
_entity_poly.entity_id
_entity_poly.type
_entity_poly.pdbx_seq_one_letter_code
_entity_poly.pdbx_strand_id
1 'polypeptide(L)'
;MLLAAAAVLFAVLALVIDPLPGEGQGIDLGEENSWIRIQNVGTSGGAVEIDFYDTAGQLVATEECPAAGCDAVPPGSGWSFFQQTNTDLARGYRGSGFVTVDQPFVALLARDVRRSDGSFRIAGDTLRLASGTSRLLAPIVQNTEGYASRISVENVSDVDAACVEITYYGDGQLDPAAVDPASPSSGCSQGGERVGPRATLLRDEHNLPVGLGFDGSAVIRTYPVDGGLSADAQQLAVTVDTRSRAGAGLATYRGIGQDEVSRVVVLPLADRNASEGGSTWSNRFRITNATPSVPNEVTLLFDGVDAAGSRVEVEHTVTVNGSRTCDQRLAGAAACLPGGETLPSTFRGTVRMQSVDPIAVVAQRISGDGSLADYRGFTAEEASTQVVLPVVNKNYGQWNGNGGWNSWFRVLTFDGSVAHVTVVYYGKQFPGGRSTGSVRVDGQATFRQWESRLLPDEFVGSAVVVADRPVVVVANLESDVFSGDPVMLYNGVSLE
;
A
#
# COMPACT_ATOMS: atom_id res chain seq x y z
N MET A 1 -67.35 53.79 18.63
CA MET A 1 -67.78 53.52 17.23
C MET A 1 -66.86 52.43 16.70
N LEU A 2 -67.37 51.20 16.61
CA LEU A 2 -67.77 50.55 15.34
C LEU A 2 -66.57 50.37 14.40
N LEU A 3 -65.99 49.18 14.17
CA LEU A 3 -66.47 47.90 13.57
C LEU A 3 -65.84 47.71 12.17
N ALA A 4 -65.49 46.44 11.88
CA ALA A 4 -65.18 45.82 10.58
C ALA A 4 -63.74 46.02 10.03
N ALA A 5 -62.88 45.02 9.81
CA ALA A 5 -62.95 43.66 9.18
C ALA A 5 -62.46 43.64 7.72
N ALA A 6 -61.82 42.51 7.35
CA ALA A 6 -61.30 42.07 6.03
C ALA A 6 -59.85 42.48 5.70
N ALA A 7 -58.97 41.67 5.10
CA ALA A 7 -59.03 40.29 4.62
C ALA A 7 -57.61 39.73 4.38
N VAL A 8 -57.57 38.41 4.32
CA VAL A 8 -56.48 37.48 3.98
C VAL A 8 -55.69 37.85 2.71
N LEU A 9 -54.35 37.80 2.80
CA LEU A 9 -53.48 37.28 1.74
C LEU A 9 -52.10 36.90 2.31
N PHE A 10 -51.96 35.68 2.83
CA PHE A 10 -50.64 35.09 3.11
C PHE A 10 -50.16 34.41 1.82
N ALA A 11 -49.27 35.07 1.08
CA ALA A 11 -48.50 34.44 0.03
C ALA A 11 -47.40 33.60 0.71
N VAL A 12 -47.56 32.28 0.67
CA VAL A 12 -46.49 31.33 0.99
C VAL A 12 -45.50 31.39 -0.17
N LEU A 13 -44.45 32.20 0.00
CA LEU A 13 -43.27 32.15 -0.84
C LEU A 13 -42.48 30.90 -0.39
N ALA A 14 -42.61 29.81 -1.14
CA ALA A 14 -41.67 28.71 -1.05
C ALA A 14 -40.31 29.20 -1.58
N LEU A 15 -39.49 29.73 -0.68
CA LEU A 15 -38.06 29.84 -0.91
C LEU A 15 -37.53 28.41 -1.00
N VAL A 16 -37.25 27.98 -2.23
CA VAL A 16 -36.31 26.90 -2.50
C VAL A 16 -34.97 27.37 -1.93
N ILE A 17 -34.68 26.95 -0.70
CA ILE A 17 -33.34 27.03 -0.14
C ILE A 17 -32.59 25.91 -0.84
N ASP A 18 -31.83 26.24 -1.88
CA ASP A 18 -30.78 25.36 -2.34
C ASP A 18 -29.92 24.99 -1.11
N PRO A 19 -29.68 23.70 -0.82
CA PRO A 19 -28.76 23.33 0.23
C PRO A 19 -27.43 23.99 -0.09
N LEU A 20 -26.96 24.82 0.84
CA LEU A 20 -25.64 25.41 0.79
C LEU A 20 -24.63 24.30 0.42
N PRO A 21 -23.72 24.51 -0.54
CA PRO A 21 -22.65 23.57 -0.80
C PRO A 21 -21.95 23.30 0.53
N GLY A 22 -21.97 22.02 0.93
CA GLY A 22 -21.57 21.58 2.26
C GLY A 22 -20.21 22.16 2.65
N GLU A 23 -20.11 22.62 3.89
CA GLU A 23 -18.83 22.89 4.51
C GLU A 23 -17.90 21.72 4.20
N GLY A 24 -16.86 21.98 3.42
CA GLY A 24 -15.91 20.96 3.03
C GLY A 24 -15.43 20.28 4.29
N GLN A 25 -15.70 18.98 4.41
CA GLN A 25 -15.17 18.13 5.46
C GLN A 25 -13.65 18.06 5.26
N GLY A 26 -12.94 19.09 5.72
CA GLY A 26 -11.50 19.17 5.63
C GLY A 26 -10.91 18.02 6.43
N ILE A 27 -10.25 17.09 5.75
CA ILE A 27 -9.37 16.14 6.41
C ILE A 27 -8.17 16.96 6.86
N ASP A 28 -7.91 17.07 8.16
CA ASP A 28 -6.60 17.53 8.61
C ASP A 28 -5.58 16.48 8.15
N LEU A 29 -4.65 16.88 7.30
CA LEU A 29 -3.66 15.98 6.70
C LEU A 29 -2.37 15.92 7.52
N GLY A 30 -2.21 16.76 8.55
CA GLY A 30 -0.94 16.93 9.27
C GLY A 30 0.19 17.48 8.40
N GLU A 31 1.39 17.53 8.98
CA GLU A 31 2.65 17.73 8.26
C GLU A 31 3.06 16.38 7.66
N GLU A 32 2.93 16.26 6.34
CA GLU A 32 3.30 15.06 5.58
C GLU A 32 4.78 15.11 5.19
N ASN A 33 5.46 14.00 5.36
CA ASN A 33 6.81 13.75 4.87
C ASN A 33 6.83 12.41 4.12
N SER A 34 7.74 12.30 3.16
CA SER A 34 8.06 11.01 2.52
C SER A 34 9.54 10.74 2.65
N TRP A 35 9.90 9.46 2.72
CA TRP A 35 11.28 9.02 2.63
C TRP A 35 11.39 7.78 1.75
N ILE A 36 12.48 7.72 1.01
CA ILE A 36 12.81 6.59 0.16
C ILE A 36 14.03 5.91 0.75
N ARG A 37 13.96 4.60 0.95
CA ARG A 37 15.10 3.80 1.37
C ARG A 37 15.57 2.90 0.25
N ILE A 38 16.83 3.08 -0.12
CA ILE A 38 17.51 2.31 -1.16
C ILE A 38 18.41 1.29 -0.49
N GLN A 39 18.26 0.02 -0.84
CA GLN A 39 19.17 -1.05 -0.48
C GLN A 39 19.96 -1.48 -1.70
N ASN A 40 21.28 -1.39 -1.61
CA ASN A 40 22.17 -1.89 -2.66
C ASN A 40 22.25 -3.41 -2.58
N VAL A 41 21.83 -4.10 -3.63
CA VAL A 41 21.91 -5.58 -3.76
C VAL A 41 22.98 -6.01 -4.77
N GLY A 42 23.74 -5.05 -5.30
CA GLY A 42 24.93 -5.27 -6.10
C GLY A 42 26.16 -5.68 -5.29
N THR A 43 27.30 -5.75 -5.97
CA THR A 43 28.57 -6.27 -5.41
C THR A 43 29.62 -5.19 -5.13
N SER A 44 29.38 -3.95 -5.56
CA SER A 44 30.21 -2.78 -5.25
C SER A 44 29.39 -1.69 -4.57
N GLY A 45 30.04 -0.65 -4.04
CA GLY A 45 29.31 0.53 -3.53
C GLY A 45 28.45 1.13 -4.64
N GLY A 46 27.22 1.53 -4.31
CA GLY A 46 26.25 2.09 -5.24
C GLY A 46 26.16 3.60 -5.09
N ALA A 47 26.35 4.33 -6.18
CA ALA A 47 26.01 5.74 -6.29
C ALA A 47 24.51 5.85 -6.57
N VAL A 48 23.82 6.67 -5.80
CA VAL A 48 22.37 6.92 -5.86
C VAL A 48 22.14 8.37 -6.21
N GLU A 49 21.24 8.61 -7.14
CA GLU A 49 20.73 9.93 -7.51
C GLU A 49 19.20 9.89 -7.42
N ILE A 50 18.59 10.92 -6.82
CA ILE A 50 17.15 11.09 -6.72
C ILE A 50 16.79 12.45 -7.30
N ASP A 51 16.11 12.42 -8.44
CA ASP A 51 15.51 13.59 -9.06
C ASP A 51 14.07 13.78 -8.59
N PHE A 52 13.75 14.96 -8.08
CA PHE A 52 12.41 15.32 -7.63
C PHE A 52 11.70 16.18 -8.67
N TYR A 53 10.52 15.75 -9.10
CA TYR A 53 9.71 16.44 -10.10
C TYR A 53 8.40 16.95 -9.50
N ASP A 54 8.01 18.18 -9.77
CA ASP A 54 6.69 18.70 -9.39
C ASP A 54 5.55 17.98 -10.13
N THR A 55 4.29 18.29 -9.78
CA THR A 55 3.13 17.64 -10.43
C THR A 55 3.01 17.92 -11.93
N ALA A 56 3.70 18.94 -12.46
CA ALA A 56 3.76 19.24 -13.88
C ALA A 56 4.94 18.54 -14.59
N GLY A 57 5.76 17.79 -13.86
CA GLY A 57 6.91 17.07 -14.39
C GLY A 57 8.16 17.93 -14.54
N GLN A 58 8.25 19.08 -13.85
CA GLN A 58 9.46 19.90 -13.84
C GLN A 58 10.39 19.44 -12.73
N LEU A 59 11.68 19.24 -13.05
CA LEU A 59 12.71 18.96 -12.06
C LEU A 59 12.86 20.16 -11.10
N VAL A 60 12.72 19.92 -9.80
CA VAL A 60 12.78 20.96 -8.76
C VAL A 60 13.95 20.79 -7.80
N ALA A 61 14.45 19.57 -7.61
CA ALA A 61 15.62 19.28 -6.78
C ALA A 61 16.26 17.95 -7.19
N THR A 62 17.54 17.78 -6.87
CA THR A 62 18.26 16.51 -7.02
C THR A 62 19.04 16.24 -5.74
N GLU A 63 19.03 14.99 -5.27
CA GLU A 63 19.79 14.53 -4.11
C GLU A 63 20.66 13.34 -4.50
N GLU A 64 21.93 13.35 -4.11
CA GLU A 64 22.92 12.37 -4.55
C GLU A 64 23.69 11.77 -3.36
N CYS A 65 24.09 10.51 -3.50
CA CYS A 65 25.10 9.85 -2.66
C CYS A 65 26.06 9.06 -3.56
N PRO A 66 27.39 9.20 -3.45
CA PRO A 66 28.11 9.97 -2.43
C PRO A 66 28.03 11.49 -2.64
N ALA A 67 27.84 12.23 -1.54
CA ALA A 67 27.88 13.70 -1.48
C ALA A 67 28.36 14.18 -0.10
N ALA A 68 28.32 15.48 0.15
CA ALA A 68 28.62 16.01 1.48
C ALA A 68 27.53 15.56 2.49
N GLY A 69 27.81 14.50 3.24
CA GLY A 69 26.89 13.97 4.26
C GLY A 69 26.42 12.53 4.01
N CYS A 70 26.76 11.92 2.88
CA CYS A 70 26.53 10.50 2.64
C CYS A 70 27.61 9.88 1.74
N ASP A 71 27.98 8.64 2.04
CA ASP A 71 28.90 7.83 1.24
C ASP A 71 28.11 7.02 0.20
N ALA A 72 28.82 6.40 -0.76
CA ALA A 72 28.24 5.40 -1.64
C ALA A 72 27.65 4.24 -0.80
N VAL A 73 26.47 3.74 -1.17
CA VAL A 73 25.75 2.73 -0.39
C VAL A 73 26.49 1.40 -0.49
N PRO A 74 27.03 0.83 0.60
CA PRO A 74 27.79 -0.42 0.52
C PRO A 74 26.94 -1.63 0.08
N PRO A 75 27.53 -2.68 -0.52
CA PRO A 75 26.83 -3.92 -0.84
C PRO A 75 26.02 -4.48 0.34
N GLY A 76 24.77 -4.86 0.08
CA GLY A 76 23.82 -5.40 1.06
C GLY A 76 23.25 -4.37 2.05
N SER A 77 23.85 -3.17 2.15
CA SER A 77 23.42 -2.11 3.06
C SER A 77 22.35 -1.23 2.41
N GLY A 78 21.66 -0.43 3.23
CA GLY A 78 20.70 0.55 2.75
C GLY A 78 20.88 1.95 3.34
N TRP A 79 20.39 2.95 2.61
CA TRP A 79 20.39 4.36 2.97
C TRP A 79 18.99 4.95 2.79
N SER A 80 18.60 5.87 3.67
CA SER A 80 17.30 6.54 3.63
C SER A 80 17.47 8.00 3.27
N PHE A 81 16.70 8.45 2.29
CA PHE A 81 16.61 9.83 1.83
C PHE A 81 15.30 10.42 2.33
N PHE A 82 15.36 11.50 3.10
CA PHE A 82 14.18 12.12 3.73
C PHE A 82 13.86 13.44 3.03
N GLN A 83 12.64 13.55 2.52
CA GLN A 83 12.17 14.77 1.87
C GLN A 83 12.26 15.98 2.82
N GLN A 84 11.93 15.80 4.10
CA GLN A 84 11.98 16.87 5.11
C GLN A 84 13.38 17.47 5.32
N THR A 85 14.45 16.71 5.09
CA THR A 85 15.83 17.22 5.25
C THR A 85 16.40 17.82 3.97
N ASN A 86 15.73 17.63 2.84
CA ASN A 86 16.14 18.22 1.57
C ASN A 86 15.69 19.69 1.52
N THR A 87 16.64 20.61 1.72
CA THR A 87 16.36 22.05 1.78
C THR A 87 16.03 22.69 0.43
N ASP A 88 16.28 21.99 -0.67
CA ASP A 88 15.97 22.46 -2.02
C ASP A 88 14.50 22.22 -2.38
N LEU A 89 13.81 21.35 -1.64
CA LEU A 89 12.38 21.16 -1.75
C LEU A 89 11.60 22.21 -0.96
N ALA A 90 10.66 22.86 -1.63
CA ALA A 90 9.73 23.78 -0.97
C ALA A 90 8.84 23.04 0.04
N ARG A 91 8.49 23.70 1.15
CA ARG A 91 7.48 23.16 2.09
C ARG A 91 6.16 22.92 1.36
N GLY A 92 5.56 21.76 1.61
CA GLY A 92 4.34 21.34 0.93
C GLY A 92 4.57 20.80 -0.48
N TYR A 93 5.81 20.49 -0.86
CA TYR A 93 6.13 19.79 -2.11
C TYR A 93 5.23 18.57 -2.29
N ARG A 94 4.62 18.50 -3.47
CA ARG A 94 3.87 17.37 -3.99
C ARG A 94 4.38 17.09 -5.39
N GLY A 95 4.72 15.85 -5.66
CA GLY A 95 5.40 15.46 -6.88
C GLY A 95 5.86 14.02 -6.81
N SER A 96 6.81 13.68 -7.66
CA SER A 96 7.40 12.35 -7.77
C SER A 96 8.90 12.38 -7.49
N GLY A 97 9.49 11.21 -7.23
CA GLY A 97 10.94 11.04 -7.10
C GLY A 97 11.39 9.95 -8.07
N PHE A 98 12.37 10.24 -8.91
CA PHE A 98 12.98 9.27 -9.81
C PHE A 98 14.36 8.87 -9.28
N VAL A 99 14.54 7.58 -9.00
CA VAL A 99 15.78 7.06 -8.40
C VAL A 99 16.62 6.37 -9.47
N THR A 100 17.86 6.82 -9.61
CA THR A 100 18.90 6.18 -10.43
C THR A 100 19.97 5.61 -9.51
N VAL A 101 20.38 4.36 -9.75
CA VAL A 101 21.50 3.73 -9.03
C VAL A 101 22.39 3.01 -10.04
N ASP A 102 23.71 3.14 -9.89
CA ASP A 102 24.70 2.48 -10.76
C ASP A 102 24.96 1.00 -10.40
N GLN A 103 24.20 0.47 -9.45
CA GLN A 103 24.17 -0.92 -9.00
C GLN A 103 22.73 -1.42 -8.92
N PRO A 104 22.48 -2.74 -9.04
CA PRO A 104 21.20 -3.33 -8.68
C PRO A 104 20.78 -2.91 -7.26
N PHE A 105 19.54 -2.47 -7.10
CA PHE A 105 19.02 -1.97 -5.83
C PHE A 105 17.59 -2.43 -5.59
N VAL A 106 17.12 -2.33 -4.35
CA VAL A 106 15.72 -2.41 -3.98
C VAL A 106 15.33 -1.11 -3.28
N ALA A 107 14.09 -0.65 -3.49
CA ALA A 107 13.60 0.58 -2.89
C ALA A 107 12.31 0.35 -2.09
N LEU A 108 12.17 1.10 -1.00
CA LEU A 108 10.95 1.24 -0.21
C LEU A 108 10.59 2.72 -0.13
N LEU A 109 9.35 3.06 -0.47
CA LEU A 109 8.78 4.38 -0.22
C LEU A 109 7.96 4.30 1.05
N ALA A 110 8.21 5.21 1.97
CA ALA A 110 7.40 5.41 3.14
C ALA A 110 6.98 6.87 3.28
N ARG A 111 5.85 7.05 3.95
CA ARG A 111 5.19 8.31 4.22
C ARG A 111 4.97 8.37 5.71
N ASP A 112 5.39 9.46 6.34
CA ASP A 112 5.07 9.75 7.72
C ASP A 112 4.31 11.06 7.85
N VAL A 113 3.40 11.11 8.82
CA VAL A 113 2.52 12.25 9.02
C VAL A 113 2.53 12.60 10.48
N ARG A 114 2.81 13.87 10.78
CA ARG A 114 2.69 14.42 12.12
C ARG A 114 1.51 15.38 12.21
N ARG A 115 0.54 15.07 13.06
CA ARG A 115 -0.67 15.88 13.21
C ARG A 115 -0.53 16.96 14.25
N SER A 116 -1.44 17.92 14.18
CA SER A 116 -1.54 19.03 15.13
C SER A 116 -1.80 18.57 16.58
N ASP A 117 -2.44 17.42 16.76
CA ASP A 117 -2.67 16.77 18.07
C ASP A 117 -1.44 15.99 18.60
N GLY A 118 -0.34 15.98 17.84
CA GLY A 118 0.89 15.29 18.17
C GLY A 118 0.94 13.81 17.77
N SER A 119 -0.15 13.25 17.24
CA SER A 119 -0.17 11.88 16.75
C SER A 119 0.71 11.73 15.50
N PHE A 120 1.33 10.56 15.39
CA PHE A 120 2.19 10.14 14.30
C PHE A 120 1.51 9.05 13.49
N ARG A 121 1.75 9.04 12.19
CA ARG A 121 1.28 7.99 11.28
C ARG A 121 2.41 7.61 10.35
N ILE A 122 2.50 6.34 9.97
CA ILE A 122 3.44 5.89 8.95
C ILE A 122 2.77 4.87 8.04
N ALA A 123 3.12 4.90 6.77
CA ALA A 123 2.76 3.89 5.80
C ALA A 123 3.83 3.80 4.72
N GLY A 124 3.77 2.76 3.89
CA GLY A 124 4.72 2.60 2.80
C GLY A 124 4.55 1.26 2.11
N ASP A 125 5.30 1.07 1.03
CA ASP A 125 5.41 -0.21 0.34
C ASP A 125 6.74 -0.26 -0.39
N THR A 126 7.16 -1.46 -0.80
CA THR A 126 8.30 -1.61 -1.69
C THR A 126 7.95 -1.18 -3.11
N LEU A 127 8.91 -0.55 -3.77
CA LEU A 127 8.74 -0.04 -5.12
C LEU A 127 9.04 -1.14 -6.14
N ARG A 128 8.37 -1.04 -7.28
CA ARG A 128 8.68 -1.84 -8.46
C ARG A 128 9.86 -1.21 -9.20
N LEU A 129 10.85 -2.02 -9.54
CA LEU A 129 12.10 -1.58 -10.19
C LEU A 129 12.10 -1.77 -11.72
N ALA A 130 11.01 -2.29 -12.27
CA ALA A 130 10.83 -2.47 -13.70
C ALA A 130 10.20 -1.23 -14.34
N SER A 131 10.19 -1.20 -15.67
CA SER A 131 9.37 -0.26 -16.44
C SER A 131 7.94 -0.25 -15.90
N GLY A 132 7.35 0.94 -15.80
CA GLY A 132 5.94 1.10 -15.48
C GLY A 132 5.05 0.36 -16.48
N THR A 133 3.75 0.27 -16.21
CA THR A 133 2.81 -0.43 -17.09
C THR A 133 1.72 0.49 -17.60
N SER A 134 1.12 0.12 -18.73
CA SER A 134 -0.01 0.86 -19.32
C SER A 134 -1.32 0.67 -18.54
N ARG A 135 -1.36 -0.31 -17.64
CA ARG A 135 -2.57 -0.69 -16.92
C ARG A 135 -2.27 -1.23 -15.53
N LEU A 136 -2.88 -0.63 -14.52
CA LEU A 136 -2.75 -0.99 -13.12
C LEU A 136 -4.12 -1.14 -12.44
N LEU A 137 -4.18 -1.97 -11.41
CA LEU A 137 -5.33 -2.12 -10.53
C LEU A 137 -5.02 -1.55 -9.15
N ALA A 138 -6.02 -0.87 -8.59
CA ALA A 138 -6.03 -0.38 -7.22
C ALA A 138 -7.19 -1.07 -6.48
N PRO A 139 -6.96 -2.24 -5.84
CA PRO A 139 -8.05 -2.99 -5.23
C PRO A 139 -8.80 -2.20 -4.16
N ILE A 140 -8.12 -1.45 -3.27
CA ILE A 140 -8.79 -0.67 -2.23
C ILE A 140 -8.79 0.82 -2.61
N VAL A 141 -9.96 1.35 -2.96
CA VAL A 141 -10.24 2.78 -3.13
C VAL A 141 -11.51 3.12 -2.37
N GLN A 142 -11.44 4.14 -1.51
CA GLN A 142 -12.50 4.49 -0.57
C GLN A 142 -12.76 5.99 -0.55
N ASN A 143 -14.03 6.35 -0.46
CA ASN A 143 -14.49 7.67 -0.08
C ASN A 143 -15.70 7.48 0.85
N THR A 144 -15.46 7.00 2.07
CA THR A 144 -16.49 6.67 3.08
C THR A 144 -16.46 7.68 4.23
N GLU A 145 -17.38 7.57 5.18
CA GLU A 145 -17.33 8.35 6.43
C GLU A 145 -16.07 8.07 7.26
N GLY A 146 -15.53 6.84 7.20
CA GLY A 146 -14.35 6.44 7.98
C GLY A 146 -13.02 6.70 7.27
N TYR A 147 -12.99 6.57 5.94
CA TYR A 147 -11.76 6.52 5.16
C TYR A 147 -11.86 7.29 3.84
N ALA A 148 -10.75 7.88 3.41
CA ALA A 148 -10.58 8.46 2.09
C ALA A 148 -9.28 7.97 1.46
N SER A 149 -9.31 7.69 0.16
CA SER A 149 -8.12 7.31 -0.60
C SER A 149 -7.46 8.51 -1.28
N ARG A 150 -6.14 8.44 -1.43
CA ARG A 150 -5.37 9.31 -2.33
C ARG A 150 -4.67 8.44 -3.37
N ILE A 151 -4.92 8.68 -4.65
CA ILE A 151 -4.32 7.99 -5.78
C ILE A 151 -3.34 8.96 -6.45
N SER A 152 -2.07 8.56 -6.53
CA SER A 152 -1.06 9.28 -7.30
C SER A 152 -0.65 8.41 -8.48
N VAL A 153 -0.87 8.89 -9.71
CA VAL A 153 -0.47 8.22 -10.96
C VAL A 153 0.65 9.02 -11.59
N GLU A 154 1.81 8.40 -11.73
CA GLU A 154 3.02 9.03 -12.24
C GLU A 154 3.33 8.51 -13.64
N ASN A 155 3.62 9.42 -14.57
CA ASN A 155 4.18 9.06 -15.86
C ASN A 155 5.70 8.86 -15.71
N VAL A 156 6.17 7.63 -15.86
CA VAL A 156 7.58 7.30 -15.63
C VAL A 156 8.47 7.60 -16.85
N SER A 157 7.90 8.07 -17.97
CA SER A 157 8.68 8.55 -19.11
C SER A 157 9.27 9.92 -18.86
N ASP A 158 10.50 10.14 -19.35
CA ASP A 158 11.20 11.42 -19.37
C ASP A 158 10.91 12.27 -20.61
N VAL A 159 10.36 11.66 -21.67
CA VAL A 159 10.13 12.34 -22.96
C VAL A 159 8.69 12.30 -23.44
N ASP A 160 7.97 11.22 -23.14
CA ASP A 160 6.64 10.98 -23.67
C ASP A 160 5.55 11.35 -22.67
N ALA A 161 4.45 11.92 -23.17
CA ALA A 161 3.24 12.10 -22.38
C ALA A 161 2.41 10.80 -22.33
N ALA A 162 1.53 10.70 -21.34
CA ALA A 162 0.55 9.63 -21.22
C ALA A 162 -0.88 10.19 -21.26
N CYS A 163 -1.83 9.39 -21.73
CA CYS A 163 -3.27 9.69 -21.66
C CYS A 163 -3.91 8.72 -20.68
N VAL A 164 -4.17 9.18 -19.45
CA VAL A 164 -4.51 8.32 -18.32
C VAL A 164 -5.99 8.41 -17.97
N GLU A 165 -6.65 7.27 -17.81
CA GLU A 165 -8.02 7.19 -17.29
C GLU A 165 -8.06 6.31 -16.05
N ILE A 166 -8.82 6.74 -15.04
CA ILE A 166 -9.14 5.96 -13.85
C ILE A 166 -10.63 5.61 -13.89
N THR A 167 -10.94 4.31 -13.93
CA THR A 167 -12.31 3.79 -13.86
C THR A 167 -12.56 3.18 -12.49
N TYR A 168 -13.61 3.62 -11.80
CA TYR A 168 -13.93 3.20 -10.42
C TYR A 168 -15.08 2.20 -10.43
N TYR A 169 -14.94 1.09 -9.70
CA TYR A 169 -15.95 0.04 -9.56
C TYR A 169 -16.32 -0.12 -8.09
N GLY A 170 -17.61 -0.05 -7.77
CA GLY A 170 -18.09 -0.33 -6.41
C GLY A 170 -17.89 -1.80 -6.03
N ASP A 171 -17.82 -2.10 -4.73
CA ASP A 171 -17.78 -3.49 -4.25
C ASP A 171 -18.99 -4.30 -4.78
N GLY A 172 -18.71 -5.43 -5.40
CA GLY A 172 -19.71 -6.32 -6.00
C GLY A 172 -20.41 -5.77 -7.27
N GLN A 173 -19.91 -4.68 -7.88
CA GLN A 173 -20.47 -4.09 -9.10
C GLN A 173 -19.64 -4.43 -10.34
N LEU A 174 -20.31 -4.75 -11.45
CA LEU A 174 -19.69 -4.96 -12.77
C LEU A 174 -19.60 -3.67 -13.59
N ASP A 175 -20.53 -2.74 -13.35
CA ASP A 175 -20.56 -1.46 -14.03
C ASP A 175 -19.70 -0.42 -13.27
N PRO A 176 -19.00 0.48 -13.99
CA PRO A 176 -18.29 1.58 -13.36
C PRO A 176 -19.23 2.49 -12.57
N ALA A 177 -18.82 2.85 -11.36
CA ALA A 177 -19.45 3.90 -10.57
C ALA A 177 -19.06 5.30 -11.08
N ALA A 178 -17.83 5.46 -11.61
CA ALA A 178 -17.33 6.70 -12.20
C ALA A 178 -16.19 6.41 -13.18
N VAL A 179 -15.97 7.34 -14.11
CA VAL A 179 -14.84 7.37 -15.05
C VAL A 179 -14.20 8.75 -14.98
N ASP A 180 -12.88 8.80 -14.96
CA ASP A 180 -12.11 10.01 -14.72
C ASP A 180 -10.89 10.11 -15.66
N PRO A 181 -10.82 11.17 -16.47
CA PRO A 181 -11.82 12.22 -16.64
C PRO A 181 -13.09 11.69 -17.30
N ALA A 182 -14.25 12.32 -17.03
CA ALA A 182 -15.54 11.91 -17.61
C ALA A 182 -15.62 12.11 -19.14
N SER A 183 -14.72 12.94 -19.69
CA SER A 183 -14.57 13.16 -21.12
C SER A 183 -13.08 13.24 -21.48
N PRO A 184 -12.69 12.85 -22.71
CA PRO A 184 -11.31 12.95 -23.15
C PRO A 184 -10.75 14.38 -23.06
N SER A 185 -9.48 14.50 -22.71
CA SER A 185 -8.76 15.78 -22.63
C SER A 185 -8.04 16.13 -23.94
N SER A 186 -7.55 17.38 -24.04
CA SER A 186 -6.75 17.82 -25.20
C SER A 186 -5.46 17.00 -25.35
N GLY A 187 -5.21 16.46 -26.54
CA GLY A 187 -4.07 15.58 -26.84
C GLY A 187 -4.34 14.09 -26.55
N CYS A 188 -5.53 13.77 -26.04
CA CYS A 188 -5.97 12.43 -25.66
C CYS A 188 -7.34 12.13 -26.25
N SER A 189 -7.54 12.30 -27.56
CA SER A 189 -8.86 12.22 -28.20
C SER A 189 -9.60 10.89 -28.01
N GLN A 190 -8.86 9.82 -27.70
CA GLN A 190 -9.40 8.47 -27.49
C GLN A 190 -9.82 8.19 -26.04
N GLY A 191 -9.47 9.06 -25.09
CA GLY A 191 -9.78 8.89 -23.66
C GLY A 191 -8.65 9.37 -22.76
N GLY A 192 -9.01 9.71 -21.51
CA GLY A 192 -8.03 10.04 -20.47
C GLY A 192 -7.63 11.52 -20.35
N GLU A 193 -6.93 11.81 -19.27
CA GLU A 193 -6.26 13.07 -18.97
C GLU A 193 -4.80 13.01 -19.44
N ARG A 194 -4.35 14.05 -20.14
CA ARG A 194 -2.96 14.14 -20.60
C ARG A 194 -2.03 14.43 -19.41
N VAL A 195 -1.17 13.47 -19.08
CA VAL A 195 -0.11 13.58 -18.08
C VAL A 195 1.22 13.77 -18.81
N GLY A 196 1.91 14.89 -18.56
CA GLY A 196 3.22 15.16 -19.16
C GLY A 196 4.31 14.15 -18.76
N PRO A 197 5.47 14.16 -19.42
CA PRO A 197 6.63 13.39 -18.95
C PRO A 197 6.95 13.77 -17.50
N ARG A 198 7.26 12.78 -16.65
CA ARG A 198 7.52 12.94 -15.20
C ARG A 198 6.40 13.57 -14.36
N ALA A 199 5.26 13.92 -14.97
CA ALA A 199 4.16 14.57 -14.27
C ALA A 199 3.34 13.56 -13.46
N THR A 200 2.59 14.09 -12.49
CA THR A 200 1.75 13.30 -11.59
C THR A 200 0.30 13.73 -11.68
N LEU A 201 -0.58 12.78 -11.97
CA LEU A 201 -2.02 12.92 -11.81
C LEU A 201 -2.40 12.55 -10.36
N LEU A 202 -3.02 13.49 -9.64
CA LEU A 202 -3.43 13.30 -8.25
C LEU A 202 -4.96 13.27 -8.12
N ARG A 203 -5.46 12.26 -7.42
CA ARG A 203 -6.84 12.20 -6.90
C ARG A 203 -6.84 11.99 -5.40
N ASP A 204 -7.60 12.78 -4.67
CA ASP A 204 -7.69 12.76 -3.22
C ASP A 204 -9.13 13.02 -2.75
N GLU A 205 -9.34 13.17 -1.44
CA GLU A 205 -10.66 13.39 -0.85
C GLU A 205 -11.42 14.61 -1.39
N HIS A 206 -10.74 15.55 -2.07
CA HIS A 206 -11.33 16.77 -2.59
C HIS A 206 -11.77 16.66 -4.04
N ASN A 207 -11.18 15.75 -4.82
CA ASN A 207 -11.41 15.66 -6.25
C ASN A 207 -11.62 14.22 -6.77
N LEU A 208 -11.75 13.24 -5.87
CA LEU A 208 -12.24 11.91 -6.24
C LEU A 208 -13.64 12.03 -6.89
N PRO A 209 -13.86 11.43 -8.08
CA PRO A 209 -15.10 11.57 -8.85
C PRO A 209 -16.26 10.71 -8.30
N VAL A 210 -15.99 9.93 -7.25
CA VAL A 210 -16.95 9.06 -6.57
C VAL A 210 -17.47 9.75 -5.30
N GLY A 211 -18.77 9.66 -5.06
CA GLY A 211 -19.42 10.30 -3.91
C GLY A 211 -19.03 9.70 -2.56
N LEU A 212 -19.36 10.42 -1.47
CA LEU A 212 -19.25 9.91 -0.11
C LEU A 212 -20.09 8.63 0.05
N GLY A 213 -19.52 7.61 0.68
CA GLY A 213 -20.05 6.25 0.77
C GLY A 213 -19.43 5.27 -0.24
N PHE A 214 -18.58 5.73 -1.17
CA PHE A 214 -17.91 4.84 -2.11
C PHE A 214 -16.90 3.93 -1.40
N ASP A 215 -17.01 2.63 -1.64
CA ASP A 215 -16.05 1.64 -1.18
C ASP A 215 -15.89 0.58 -2.29
N GLY A 216 -14.73 0.55 -2.93
CA GLY A 216 -14.54 -0.25 -4.14
C GLY A 216 -13.10 -0.32 -4.61
N SER A 217 -12.92 -0.47 -5.91
CA SER A 217 -11.62 -0.58 -6.58
C SER A 217 -11.53 0.38 -7.76
N ALA A 218 -10.33 0.54 -8.30
CA ALA A 218 -10.13 1.28 -9.54
C ALA A 218 -9.21 0.54 -10.52
N VAL A 219 -9.43 0.79 -11.82
CA VAL A 219 -8.54 0.41 -12.91
C VAL A 219 -7.97 1.68 -13.51
N ILE A 220 -6.65 1.79 -13.50
CA ILE A 220 -5.90 2.86 -14.15
C ILE A 220 -5.42 2.30 -15.49
N ARG A 221 -5.72 2.98 -16.60
CA ARG A 221 -5.28 2.56 -17.94
C ARG A 221 -4.86 3.73 -18.80
N THR A 222 -4.07 3.45 -19.82
CA THR A 222 -3.67 4.43 -20.83
C THR A 222 -4.50 4.31 -22.12
N TYR A 223 -4.53 5.40 -22.88
CA TYR A 223 -5.05 5.48 -24.24
C TYR A 223 -3.99 6.02 -25.19
N PRO A 224 -4.09 5.80 -26.52
CA PRO A 224 -3.18 6.42 -27.46
C PRO A 224 -3.15 7.94 -27.33
N VAL A 225 -1.95 8.52 -27.36
CA VAL A 225 -1.76 9.98 -27.44
C VAL A 225 -1.99 10.41 -28.90
N ASP A 226 -2.57 11.58 -29.14
CA ASP A 226 -2.84 12.09 -30.50
C ASP A 226 -1.57 12.22 -31.38
N GLY A 227 -0.38 12.19 -30.77
CA GLY A 227 0.93 12.15 -31.43
C GLY A 227 1.40 10.76 -31.90
N GLY A 228 0.59 9.71 -31.74
CA GLY A 228 0.85 8.37 -32.28
C GLY A 228 1.51 7.37 -31.31
N LEU A 229 1.80 7.76 -30.08
CA LEU A 229 2.25 6.82 -29.05
C LEU A 229 1.09 5.91 -28.63
N SER A 230 1.28 4.60 -28.72
CA SER A 230 0.25 3.63 -28.34
C SER A 230 0.02 3.62 -26.82
N ALA A 231 -1.15 3.11 -26.41
CA ALA A 231 -1.46 2.93 -24.98
C ALA A 231 -0.41 2.04 -24.29
N ASP A 232 -0.06 0.91 -24.90
CA ASP A 232 0.86 -0.08 -24.31
C ASP A 232 2.32 0.37 -24.22
N ALA A 233 2.71 1.41 -24.98
CA ALA A 233 4.04 1.99 -24.89
C ALA A 233 4.17 2.99 -23.73
N GLN A 234 3.05 3.46 -23.17
CA GLN A 234 3.04 4.38 -22.04
C GLN A 234 3.24 3.60 -20.75
N GLN A 235 4.07 4.15 -19.86
CA GLN A 235 4.46 3.50 -18.63
C GLN A 235 4.04 4.36 -17.43
N LEU A 236 3.28 3.75 -16.53
CA LEU A 236 2.78 4.39 -15.32
C LEU A 236 3.29 3.69 -14.06
N ALA A 237 3.45 4.47 -13.00
CA ALA A 237 3.51 4.00 -11.62
C ALA A 237 2.32 4.55 -10.84
N VAL A 238 1.76 3.77 -9.91
CA VAL A 238 0.61 4.19 -9.11
C VAL A 238 0.88 3.90 -7.65
N THR A 239 0.58 4.85 -6.77
CA THR A 239 0.47 4.61 -5.33
C THR A 239 -0.92 5.01 -4.84
N VAL A 240 -1.42 4.26 -3.86
CA VAL A 240 -2.69 4.54 -3.22
C VAL A 240 -2.49 4.61 -1.72
N ASP A 241 -2.88 5.72 -1.12
CA ASP A 241 -3.04 5.84 0.33
C ASP A 241 -4.48 5.55 0.71
N THR A 242 -4.68 4.87 1.83
CA THR A 242 -5.93 4.88 2.59
C THR A 242 -5.73 5.67 3.87
N ARG A 243 -6.47 6.75 4.05
CA ARG A 243 -6.42 7.64 5.21
C ARG A 243 -7.68 7.51 6.05
N SER A 244 -7.55 7.38 7.36
CA SER A 244 -8.68 7.58 8.27
C SER A 244 -9.03 9.06 8.36
N ARG A 245 -10.32 9.39 8.19
CA ARG A 245 -10.83 10.78 8.26
C ARG A 245 -10.75 11.36 9.67
N ALA A 246 -11.02 10.54 10.69
CA ALA A 246 -11.10 10.94 12.09
C ALA A 246 -10.18 10.14 13.02
N GLY A 247 -9.80 8.92 12.63
CA GLY A 247 -8.89 8.05 13.39
C GLY A 247 -7.44 8.20 12.95
N ALA A 248 -6.54 7.41 13.56
CA ALA A 248 -5.11 7.46 13.32
C ALA A 248 -4.65 6.82 12.01
N GLY A 249 -5.48 5.95 11.41
CA GLY A 249 -5.11 5.14 10.25
C GLY A 249 -4.45 5.87 9.08
N LEU A 250 -3.31 5.36 8.64
CA LEU A 250 -2.69 5.63 7.34
C LEU A 250 -2.11 4.32 6.81
N ALA A 251 -2.46 3.96 5.58
CA ALA A 251 -1.85 2.85 4.88
C ALA A 251 -1.54 3.25 3.44
N THR A 252 -0.55 2.59 2.84
CA THR A 252 -0.09 2.85 1.47
C THR A 252 0.19 1.52 0.82
N TYR A 253 -0.17 1.39 -0.46
CA TYR A 253 0.26 0.29 -1.31
C TYR A 253 0.54 0.81 -2.72
N ARG A 254 1.38 0.12 -3.48
CA ARG A 254 1.54 0.42 -4.91
C ARG A 254 0.48 -0.29 -5.76
N GLY A 255 0.06 0.33 -6.85
CA GLY A 255 -0.82 -0.31 -7.83
C GLY A 255 -0.25 -1.64 -8.34
N ILE A 256 -1.13 -2.58 -8.65
CA ILE A 256 -0.79 -3.91 -9.16
C ILE A 256 -0.84 -3.85 -10.69
N GLY A 257 0.31 -4.02 -11.36
CA GLY A 257 0.39 -4.02 -12.81
C GLY A 257 -0.41 -5.16 -13.44
N GLN A 258 -0.80 -4.99 -14.70
CA GLN A 258 -1.47 -6.05 -15.47
C GLN A 258 -0.62 -7.32 -15.67
N ASP A 259 0.70 -7.20 -15.47
CA ASP A 259 1.67 -8.28 -15.48
C ASP A 259 1.92 -8.88 -14.08
N GLU A 260 1.27 -8.35 -13.04
CA GLU A 260 1.36 -8.83 -11.65
C GLU A 260 0.04 -9.46 -11.17
N VAL A 261 -1.00 -9.49 -12.00
CA VAL A 261 -2.24 -10.23 -11.68
C VAL A 261 -2.03 -11.71 -11.91
N SER A 262 -2.63 -12.54 -11.07
CA SER A 262 -2.44 -13.99 -11.13
C SER A 262 -3.73 -14.74 -10.83
N ARG A 263 -3.81 -15.99 -11.32
CA ARG A 263 -4.87 -16.93 -10.91
C ARG A 263 -4.61 -17.55 -9.53
N VAL A 264 -3.39 -17.41 -9.03
CA VAL A 264 -2.97 -17.90 -7.71
C VAL A 264 -2.36 -16.74 -6.94
N VAL A 265 -3.02 -16.37 -5.85
CA VAL A 265 -2.57 -15.29 -4.97
C VAL A 265 -2.59 -15.78 -3.51
N VAL A 266 -1.56 -15.45 -2.73
CA VAL A 266 -1.50 -15.78 -1.30
C VAL A 266 -1.40 -14.51 -0.45
N LEU A 267 -2.07 -14.55 0.70
CA LEU A 267 -1.96 -13.55 1.76
C LEU A 267 -1.29 -14.19 2.99
N PRO A 268 -0.04 -13.82 3.33
CA PRO A 268 0.66 -14.35 4.50
C PRO A 268 0.02 -13.94 5.83
N LEU A 269 -0.83 -12.92 5.82
CA LEU A 269 -1.57 -12.41 6.98
C LEU A 269 -3.06 -12.41 6.65
N ALA A 270 -3.82 -13.31 7.28
CA ALA A 270 -5.28 -13.35 7.22
C ALA A 270 -5.86 -13.42 8.64
N ASP A 271 -5.40 -12.53 9.51
CA ASP A 271 -5.65 -12.63 10.94
C ASP A 271 -7.05 -12.14 11.33
N ARG A 272 -7.61 -12.70 12.42
CA ARG A 272 -8.80 -12.21 13.12
C ARG A 272 -8.50 -12.06 14.59
N ASN A 273 -8.64 -10.85 15.13
CA ASN A 273 -8.30 -10.49 16.52
C ASN A 273 -6.98 -11.12 17.02
N ALA A 274 -5.94 -11.07 16.20
CA ALA A 274 -4.63 -11.58 16.57
C ALA A 274 -3.75 -10.44 17.10
N SER A 275 -3.15 -10.64 18.27
CA SER A 275 -2.23 -9.67 18.85
C SER A 275 -0.80 -9.87 18.35
N GLU A 276 -0.18 -8.79 17.88
CA GLU A 276 1.21 -8.69 17.45
C GLU A 276 1.70 -7.27 17.78
N GLY A 277 2.90 -7.12 18.33
CA GLY A 277 3.45 -5.79 18.62
C GLY A 277 2.69 -4.96 19.67
N GLY A 278 1.85 -5.60 20.49
CA GLY A 278 0.99 -4.92 21.48
C GLY A 278 -0.37 -4.45 20.93
N SER A 279 -0.58 -4.46 19.61
CA SER A 279 -1.87 -4.18 18.99
C SER A 279 -2.60 -5.45 18.59
N THR A 280 -3.93 -5.41 18.58
CA THR A 280 -4.79 -6.52 18.14
C THR A 280 -5.38 -6.20 16.77
N TRP A 281 -5.15 -7.10 15.82
CA TRP A 281 -5.40 -6.88 14.40
C TRP A 281 -6.46 -7.82 13.86
N SER A 282 -7.25 -7.32 12.92
CA SER A 282 -8.03 -8.14 12.00
C SER A 282 -7.78 -7.69 10.56
N ASN A 283 -7.92 -8.63 9.63
CA ASN A 283 -7.72 -8.37 8.23
C ASN A 283 -9.05 -8.13 7.51
N ARG A 284 -9.03 -7.13 6.64
CA ARG A 284 -9.97 -6.95 5.56
C ARG A 284 -9.16 -7.03 4.28
N PHE A 285 -9.58 -7.80 3.29
CA PHE A 285 -8.91 -7.79 1.98
C PHE A 285 -9.92 -7.65 0.86
N ARG A 286 -9.46 -7.12 -0.27
CA ARG A 286 -10.29 -6.95 -1.46
C ARG A 286 -9.67 -7.67 -2.64
N ILE A 287 -10.48 -8.53 -3.24
CA ILE A 287 -10.19 -9.24 -4.48
C ILE A 287 -10.78 -8.40 -5.61
N THR A 288 -9.98 -8.04 -6.61
CA THR A 288 -10.44 -7.33 -7.81
C THR A 288 -10.11 -8.17 -9.03
N ASN A 289 -11.09 -8.40 -9.90
CA ASN A 289 -10.86 -9.10 -11.15
C ASN A 289 -9.94 -8.28 -12.04
N ALA A 290 -9.02 -8.94 -12.74
CA ALA A 290 -8.21 -8.27 -13.75
C ALA A 290 -9.08 -7.62 -14.83
N THR A 291 -10.29 -8.12 -15.07
CA THR A 291 -11.33 -7.50 -15.91
C THR A 291 -12.60 -7.27 -15.07
N PRO A 292 -12.80 -6.10 -14.44
CA PRO A 292 -13.90 -5.92 -13.47
C PRO A 292 -15.32 -6.02 -14.04
N SER A 293 -15.51 -5.88 -15.35
CA SER A 293 -16.81 -6.04 -16.00
C SER A 293 -17.24 -7.49 -16.19
N VAL A 294 -16.40 -8.47 -15.81
CA VAL A 294 -16.67 -9.90 -15.95
C VAL A 294 -16.64 -10.56 -14.56
N PRO A 295 -17.71 -11.29 -14.17
CA PRO A 295 -17.69 -12.11 -12.96
C PRO A 295 -16.59 -13.17 -12.98
N ASN A 296 -16.05 -13.52 -11.83
CA ASN A 296 -15.00 -14.52 -11.68
C ASN A 296 -15.27 -15.39 -10.46
N GLU A 297 -14.97 -16.68 -10.53
CA GLU A 297 -15.05 -17.57 -9.39
C GLU A 297 -13.67 -17.68 -8.72
N VAL A 298 -13.64 -17.52 -7.41
CA VAL A 298 -12.41 -17.57 -6.60
C VAL A 298 -12.60 -18.52 -5.44
N THR A 299 -11.82 -19.58 -5.39
CA THR A 299 -11.72 -20.50 -4.25
C THR A 299 -10.69 -19.98 -3.26
N LEU A 300 -11.11 -19.76 -2.02
CA LEU A 300 -10.28 -19.34 -0.90
C LEU A 300 -10.04 -20.52 0.04
N LEU A 301 -8.79 -20.75 0.42
CA LEU A 301 -8.39 -21.67 1.47
C LEU A 301 -7.76 -20.87 2.61
N PHE A 302 -8.50 -20.72 3.70
CA PHE A 302 -7.98 -20.20 4.96
C PHE A 302 -7.29 -21.33 5.72
N ASP A 303 -6.04 -21.13 6.11
CA ASP A 303 -5.27 -22.10 6.92
C ASP A 303 -4.49 -21.36 8.01
N GLY A 304 -4.57 -21.87 9.23
CA GLY A 304 -3.99 -21.20 10.39
C GLY A 304 -4.28 -21.90 11.70
N VAL A 305 -4.17 -21.15 12.80
CA VAL A 305 -4.41 -21.64 14.16
C VAL A 305 -5.31 -20.71 14.96
N ASP A 306 -6.06 -21.29 15.90
CA ASP A 306 -6.83 -20.55 16.90
C ASP A 306 -5.97 -20.10 18.10
N ALA A 307 -6.59 -19.49 19.11
CA ALA A 307 -5.92 -19.08 20.35
C ALA A 307 -5.28 -20.25 21.15
N ALA A 308 -5.79 -21.47 21.01
CA ALA A 308 -5.27 -22.66 21.67
C ALA A 308 -4.16 -23.35 20.85
N GLY A 309 -3.87 -22.86 19.63
CA GLY A 309 -2.93 -23.47 18.71
C GLY A 309 -3.53 -24.62 17.91
N SER A 310 -4.86 -24.83 17.96
CA SER A 310 -5.54 -25.84 17.14
C SER A 310 -5.54 -25.39 15.69
N ARG A 311 -5.22 -26.31 14.77
CA ARG A 311 -5.28 -26.03 13.33
C ARG A 311 -6.72 -25.78 12.89
N VAL A 312 -6.89 -24.79 12.02
CA VAL A 312 -8.15 -24.36 11.43
C VAL A 312 -7.95 -24.28 9.92
N GLU A 313 -8.80 -24.98 9.18
CA GLU A 313 -8.80 -24.97 7.72
C GLU A 313 -10.24 -24.78 7.22
N VAL A 314 -10.46 -23.79 6.35
CA VAL A 314 -11.77 -23.51 5.75
C VAL A 314 -11.58 -23.21 4.27
N GLU A 315 -12.22 -24.00 3.41
CA GLU A 315 -12.24 -23.78 1.97
C GLU A 315 -13.62 -23.31 1.51
N HIS A 316 -13.68 -22.24 0.71
CA HIS A 316 -14.93 -21.73 0.16
C HIS A 316 -14.73 -21.03 -1.18
N THR A 317 -15.68 -21.22 -2.10
CA THR A 317 -15.67 -20.53 -3.40
C THR A 317 -16.67 -19.39 -3.39
N VAL A 318 -16.24 -18.21 -3.87
CA VAL A 318 -17.07 -17.02 -4.00
C VAL A 318 -17.07 -16.50 -5.42
N THR A 319 -18.21 -15.96 -5.85
CA THR A 319 -18.31 -15.15 -7.06
C THR A 319 -17.84 -13.73 -6.77
N VAL A 320 -16.87 -13.24 -7.53
CA VAL A 320 -16.37 -11.87 -7.51
C VAL A 320 -16.96 -11.12 -8.70
N ASN A 321 -17.88 -10.19 -8.43
CA ASN A 321 -18.43 -9.27 -9.43
C ASN A 321 -17.64 -7.97 -9.40
N GLY A 322 -16.64 -7.86 -10.29
CA GLY A 322 -15.74 -6.72 -10.36
C GLY A 322 -14.72 -6.68 -9.21
N SER A 323 -15.22 -6.45 -8.00
CA SER A 323 -14.43 -6.59 -6.77
C SER A 323 -15.24 -7.19 -5.63
N ARG A 324 -14.56 -7.81 -4.66
CA ARG A 324 -15.17 -8.41 -3.47
C ARG A 324 -14.34 -8.13 -2.24
N THR A 325 -14.99 -7.57 -1.23
CA THR A 325 -14.42 -7.39 0.11
C THR A 325 -14.68 -8.60 0.98
N CYS A 326 -13.64 -9.09 1.64
CA CYS A 326 -13.68 -10.13 2.65
C CYS A 326 -13.18 -9.53 3.98
N ASP A 327 -14.06 -9.32 4.94
CA ASP A 327 -13.75 -8.76 6.26
C ASP A 327 -13.78 -9.85 7.34
N GLN A 328 -12.62 -10.22 7.86
CA GLN A 328 -12.48 -11.32 8.82
C GLN A 328 -13.07 -11.03 10.19
N ARG A 329 -13.53 -9.79 10.45
CA ARG A 329 -14.29 -9.47 11.66
C ARG A 329 -15.73 -9.97 11.59
N LEU A 330 -16.24 -10.17 10.37
CA LEU A 330 -17.62 -10.55 10.07
C LEU A 330 -17.77 -12.07 9.92
N ALA A 331 -18.96 -12.51 9.51
CA ALA A 331 -19.31 -13.91 9.33
C ALA A 331 -19.87 -14.15 7.91
N GLY A 332 -19.88 -15.43 7.50
CA GLY A 332 -20.44 -15.89 6.25
C GLY A 332 -19.89 -15.15 5.04
N ALA A 333 -20.78 -14.80 4.11
CA ALA A 333 -20.41 -14.19 2.84
C ALA A 333 -19.57 -12.90 3.02
N ALA A 334 -19.82 -12.09 4.06
CA ALA A 334 -19.07 -10.84 4.29
C ALA A 334 -17.60 -11.10 4.70
N ALA A 335 -17.30 -12.26 5.25
CA ALA A 335 -15.94 -12.73 5.53
C ALA A 335 -15.37 -13.63 4.41
N CYS A 336 -16.13 -13.85 3.34
CA CYS A 336 -15.86 -14.84 2.29
C CYS A 336 -15.75 -16.28 2.82
N LEU A 337 -16.63 -16.61 3.78
CA LEU A 337 -16.77 -17.93 4.39
C LEU A 337 -18.15 -18.54 4.02
N PRO A 338 -18.33 -19.86 4.20
CA PRO A 338 -19.63 -20.50 4.03
C PRO A 338 -20.72 -19.86 4.91
N GLY A 339 -21.99 -19.95 4.49
CA GLY A 339 -23.10 -19.26 5.14
C GLY A 339 -23.21 -19.56 6.64
N GLY A 340 -23.11 -18.50 7.47
CA GLY A 340 -23.20 -18.60 8.93
C GLY A 340 -21.90 -19.01 9.64
N GLU A 341 -20.84 -19.35 8.90
CA GLU A 341 -19.54 -19.67 9.48
C GLU A 341 -18.76 -18.43 9.84
N THR A 342 -17.85 -18.57 10.81
CA THR A 342 -16.96 -17.51 11.27
C THR A 342 -15.63 -18.16 11.63
N LEU A 343 -14.50 -17.53 11.27
CA LEU A 343 -13.21 -17.95 11.80
C LEU A 343 -13.23 -17.95 13.34
N PRO A 344 -12.39 -18.71 14.05
CA PRO A 344 -12.32 -18.63 15.50
C PRO A 344 -12.12 -17.20 16.00
N SER A 345 -12.59 -16.89 17.22
CA SER A 345 -12.57 -15.53 17.78
C SER A 345 -11.19 -14.88 17.75
N THR A 346 -10.14 -15.70 17.82
CA THR A 346 -8.77 -15.36 17.45
C THR A 346 -8.30 -16.37 16.41
N PHE A 347 -7.86 -15.90 15.26
CA PHE A 347 -7.29 -16.72 14.19
C PHE A 347 -6.00 -16.06 13.70
N ARG A 348 -4.93 -16.85 13.58
CA ARG A 348 -3.64 -16.45 13.00
C ARG A 348 -3.35 -17.34 11.82
N GLY A 349 -3.36 -16.79 10.62
CA GLY A 349 -3.30 -17.62 9.43
C GLY A 349 -3.02 -16.90 8.15
N THR A 350 -3.26 -17.64 7.08
CA THR A 350 -3.05 -17.24 5.70
C THR A 350 -4.32 -17.48 4.91
N VAL A 351 -4.42 -16.89 3.72
CA VAL A 351 -5.40 -17.34 2.73
C VAL A 351 -4.73 -17.52 1.38
N ARG A 352 -4.98 -18.67 0.76
CA ARG A 352 -4.62 -18.95 -0.63
C ARG A 352 -5.87 -18.81 -1.49
N MET A 353 -5.74 -18.08 -2.59
CA MET A 353 -6.81 -17.87 -3.56
C MET A 353 -6.44 -18.51 -4.88
N GLN A 354 -7.37 -19.29 -5.43
CA GLN A 354 -7.32 -19.86 -6.76
C GLN A 354 -8.52 -19.36 -7.56
N SER A 355 -8.29 -18.66 -8.66
CA SER A 355 -9.35 -18.08 -9.49
C SER A 355 -9.38 -18.66 -10.91
N VAL A 356 -10.52 -18.50 -11.58
CA VAL A 356 -10.68 -18.86 -13.01
C VAL A 356 -9.95 -17.87 -13.90
N ASP A 357 -10.13 -16.58 -13.65
CA ASP A 357 -9.40 -15.49 -14.33
C ASP A 357 -8.46 -14.74 -13.37
N PRO A 358 -7.39 -14.09 -13.85
CA PRO A 358 -6.45 -13.39 -12.99
C PRO A 358 -7.11 -12.34 -12.08
N ILE A 359 -6.59 -12.22 -10.86
CA ILE A 359 -7.06 -11.28 -9.83
C ILE A 359 -5.90 -10.45 -9.28
N ALA A 360 -6.25 -9.28 -8.74
CA ALA A 360 -5.40 -8.42 -7.92
C ALA A 360 -5.96 -8.41 -6.50
N VAL A 361 -5.10 -8.49 -5.48
CA VAL A 361 -5.54 -8.50 -4.08
C VAL A 361 -4.71 -7.53 -3.24
N VAL A 362 -5.38 -6.72 -2.43
CA VAL A 362 -4.75 -5.94 -1.35
C VAL A 362 -5.43 -6.30 -0.05
N ALA A 363 -4.63 -6.51 0.99
CA ALA A 363 -5.08 -6.73 2.35
C ALA A 363 -4.77 -5.50 3.20
N GLN A 364 -5.76 -5.07 3.97
CA GLN A 364 -5.71 -4.01 4.95
C GLN A 364 -5.85 -4.63 6.34
N ARG A 365 -4.82 -4.46 7.17
CA ARG A 365 -4.90 -4.78 8.60
C ARG A 365 -5.49 -3.58 9.33
N ILE A 366 -6.44 -3.86 10.21
CA ILE A 366 -7.13 -2.85 11.00
C ILE A 366 -6.97 -3.26 12.46
N SER A 367 -6.41 -2.38 13.26
CA SER A 367 -6.29 -2.59 14.70
C SER A 367 -7.54 -2.10 15.46
N GLY A 368 -7.66 -2.51 16.72
CA GLY A 368 -8.68 -1.95 17.62
C GLY A 368 -8.45 -0.47 17.99
N ASP A 369 -7.23 0.03 17.85
CA ASP A 369 -6.86 1.45 18.10
C ASP A 369 -7.02 2.34 16.86
N GLY A 370 -7.39 1.78 15.71
CA GLY A 370 -7.66 2.50 14.47
C GLY A 370 -6.45 2.68 13.54
N SER A 371 -5.32 2.06 13.87
CA SER A 371 -4.16 1.89 12.98
C SER A 371 -4.50 1.05 11.75
N LEU A 372 -3.86 1.37 10.63
CA LEU A 372 -4.01 0.67 9.35
C LEU A 372 -2.66 0.19 8.84
N ALA A 373 -2.64 -0.95 8.15
CA ALA A 373 -1.48 -1.33 7.37
C ALA A 373 -1.90 -2.16 6.17
N ASP A 374 -1.61 -1.65 4.97
CA ASP A 374 -1.95 -2.31 3.72
C ASP A 374 -0.74 -3.11 3.21
N TYR A 375 -0.98 -4.21 2.50
CA TYR A 375 0.02 -4.94 1.75
C TYR A 375 -0.63 -5.67 0.57
N ARG A 376 0.14 -5.98 -0.48
CA ARG A 376 -0.38 -6.64 -1.69
C ARG A 376 -0.34 -8.16 -1.53
N GLY A 377 -1.28 -8.86 -2.14
CA GLY A 377 -1.20 -10.31 -2.26
C GLY A 377 -0.03 -10.73 -3.14
N PHE A 378 0.57 -11.87 -2.81
CA PHE A 378 1.75 -12.38 -3.52
C PHE A 378 1.35 -13.41 -4.56
N THR A 379 1.96 -13.33 -5.73
CA THR A 379 1.80 -14.33 -6.80
C THR A 379 2.89 -15.40 -6.75
N ALA A 380 2.77 -16.42 -7.61
CA ALA A 380 3.82 -17.41 -7.79
C ALA A 380 5.09 -16.81 -8.42
N GLU A 381 4.95 -15.75 -9.21
CA GLU A 381 6.09 -15.05 -9.85
C GLU A 381 6.85 -14.19 -8.84
N GLU A 382 6.18 -13.68 -7.80
CA GLU A 382 6.82 -12.95 -6.70
C GLU A 382 7.43 -13.90 -5.64
N ALA A 383 7.11 -15.20 -5.67
CA ALA A 383 7.68 -16.19 -4.76
C ALA A 383 9.11 -16.55 -5.17
N SER A 384 10.05 -16.40 -4.25
CA SER A 384 11.49 -16.46 -4.56
C SER A 384 12.26 -17.25 -3.51
N THR A 385 13.43 -17.75 -3.87
CA THR A 385 14.38 -18.30 -2.89
C THR A 385 15.26 -17.23 -2.25
N GLN A 386 15.20 -15.98 -2.72
CA GLN A 386 15.92 -14.84 -2.17
C GLN A 386 15.02 -13.60 -2.10
N VAL A 387 14.66 -13.20 -0.88
CA VAL A 387 13.75 -12.07 -0.63
C VAL A 387 14.45 -10.99 0.20
N VAL A 388 14.37 -9.75 -0.27
CA VAL A 388 15.01 -8.57 0.35
C VAL A 388 14.01 -7.78 1.17
N LEU A 389 14.45 -7.38 2.35
CA LEU A 389 13.73 -6.49 3.27
C LEU A 389 14.57 -5.22 3.49
N PRO A 390 14.22 -4.10 2.84
CA PRO A 390 15.00 -2.86 2.89
C PRO A 390 15.23 -2.31 4.30
N VAL A 391 14.27 -2.47 5.20
CA VAL A 391 14.34 -1.93 6.57
C VAL A 391 13.94 -2.96 7.62
N VAL A 392 14.86 -3.23 8.54
CA VAL A 392 14.59 -4.00 9.77
C VAL A 392 15.22 -3.28 10.95
N ASN A 393 14.43 -3.09 12.00
CA ASN A 393 14.82 -2.40 13.22
C ASN A 393 14.68 -3.33 14.43
N LYS A 394 15.58 -3.17 15.39
CA LYS A 394 15.43 -3.71 16.74
C LYS A 394 15.72 -2.60 17.73
N ASN A 395 14.72 -2.27 18.52
CA ASN A 395 14.81 -1.33 19.62
C ASN A 395 15.55 -0.03 19.26
N TYR A 396 15.19 0.60 18.14
CA TYR A 396 15.88 1.78 17.64
C TYR A 396 15.21 3.08 18.07
N GLY A 397 15.97 4.00 18.66
CA GLY A 397 15.45 5.28 19.12
C GLY A 397 14.60 5.14 20.38
N GLN A 398 15.07 4.35 21.35
CA GLN A 398 14.41 4.24 22.66
C GLN A 398 14.22 5.61 23.31
N TRP A 399 13.03 5.87 23.85
CA TRP A 399 12.69 7.15 24.45
C TRP A 399 11.67 6.99 25.58
N ASN A 400 11.88 7.67 26.71
CA ASN A 400 10.96 7.66 27.87
C ASN A 400 10.55 6.26 28.36
N GLY A 401 11.43 5.27 28.25
CA GLY A 401 11.16 3.88 28.67
C GLY A 401 10.43 3.02 27.64
N ASN A 402 10.13 3.57 26.46
CA ASN A 402 9.60 2.84 25.31
C ASN A 402 10.74 2.18 24.51
N GLY A 403 10.44 1.05 23.88
CA GLY A 403 11.38 0.21 23.13
C GLY A 403 11.88 0.83 21.83
N GLY A 404 11.20 1.85 21.30
CA GLY A 404 11.61 2.50 20.05
C GLY A 404 10.95 1.86 18.83
N TRP A 405 11.62 1.95 17.69
CA TRP A 405 11.25 1.26 16.47
C TRP A 405 11.66 -0.20 16.52
N ASN A 406 10.70 -1.07 16.26
CA ASN A 406 10.86 -2.50 16.13
C ASN A 406 10.31 -2.97 14.79
N SER A 407 10.72 -4.16 14.39
CA SER A 407 10.19 -4.80 13.20
C SER A 407 9.96 -6.28 13.47
N TRP A 408 9.11 -6.85 12.64
CA TRP A 408 8.99 -8.28 12.47
C TRP A 408 8.72 -8.57 11.01
N PHE A 409 8.98 -9.79 10.57
CA PHE A 409 8.57 -10.23 9.25
C PHE A 409 8.04 -11.66 9.30
N ARG A 410 7.07 -11.96 8.45
CA ARG A 410 6.51 -13.30 8.31
C ARG A 410 6.95 -13.90 6.99
N VAL A 411 7.61 -15.06 7.09
CA VAL A 411 7.96 -15.90 5.94
C VAL A 411 6.86 -16.93 5.77
N LEU A 412 6.34 -17.06 4.55
CA LEU A 412 5.39 -18.08 4.13
C LEU A 412 6.02 -18.87 2.98
N THR A 413 6.05 -20.19 3.10
CA THR A 413 6.39 -21.10 2.00
C THR A 413 5.26 -21.09 0.97
N PHE A 414 5.58 -20.77 -0.28
CA PHE A 414 4.54 -20.49 -1.26
C PHE A 414 3.70 -21.72 -1.62
N ASP A 415 4.24 -22.94 -1.46
CA ASP A 415 3.54 -24.20 -1.68
C ASP A 415 3.05 -24.88 -0.39
N GLY A 416 3.27 -24.25 0.78
CA GLY A 416 2.96 -24.82 2.09
C GLY A 416 3.93 -25.92 2.57
N SER A 417 5.03 -26.15 1.86
CA SER A 417 6.03 -27.13 2.25
C SER A 417 6.89 -26.67 3.44
N VAL A 418 7.81 -27.52 3.86
CA VAL A 418 8.84 -27.17 4.83
C VAL A 418 10.02 -26.57 4.09
N ALA A 419 10.50 -25.39 4.52
CA ALA A 419 11.68 -24.73 3.99
C ALA A 419 12.79 -24.59 5.05
N HIS A 420 14.04 -24.66 4.60
CA HIS A 420 15.20 -24.23 5.36
C HIS A 420 15.53 -22.78 5.00
N VAL A 421 15.37 -21.89 5.96
CA VAL A 421 15.49 -20.44 5.77
C VAL A 421 16.73 -19.92 6.50
N THR A 422 17.61 -19.26 5.77
CA THR A 422 18.73 -18.47 6.29
C THR A 422 18.40 -16.99 6.19
N VAL A 423 18.44 -16.26 7.31
CA VAL A 423 18.29 -14.81 7.33
C VAL A 423 19.67 -14.17 7.48
N VAL A 424 20.01 -13.28 6.55
CA VAL A 424 21.24 -12.47 6.56
C VAL A 424 20.86 -11.03 6.88
N TYR A 425 21.28 -10.53 8.03
CA TYR A 425 21.13 -9.14 8.42
C TYR A 425 22.34 -8.32 8.00
N TYR A 426 22.11 -7.13 7.46
CA TYR A 426 23.17 -6.17 7.12
C TYR A 426 23.05 -4.92 7.97
N GLY A 427 24.18 -4.42 8.47
CA GLY A 427 24.22 -3.21 9.28
C GLY A 427 25.62 -2.87 9.76
N LYS A 428 25.86 -1.56 9.98
CA LYS A 428 27.17 -1.02 10.41
C LYS A 428 27.64 -1.51 11.78
N GLN A 429 26.71 -2.03 12.59
CA GLN A 429 26.97 -2.53 13.93
C GLN A 429 27.69 -3.88 13.94
N PHE A 430 27.70 -4.62 12.83
CA PHE A 430 28.33 -5.94 12.77
C PHE A 430 29.79 -5.89 12.32
N PRO A 431 30.68 -6.70 12.93
CA PRO A 431 32.00 -6.97 12.36
C PRO A 431 31.85 -7.58 10.96
N GLY A 432 32.35 -6.88 9.93
CA GLY A 432 32.18 -7.31 8.53
C GLY A 432 30.81 -7.00 7.92
N GLY A 433 29.99 -6.18 8.59
CA GLY A 433 28.76 -5.62 8.03
C GLY A 433 27.55 -6.56 7.97
N ARG A 434 27.66 -7.80 8.47
CA ARG A 434 26.55 -8.77 8.45
C ARG A 434 26.49 -9.74 9.63
N SER A 435 25.30 -10.28 9.88
CA SER A 435 25.01 -11.35 10.86
C SER A 435 24.03 -12.36 10.24
N THR A 436 24.14 -13.65 10.57
CA THR A 436 23.35 -14.71 9.91
C THR A 436 22.75 -15.70 10.90
N GLY A 437 21.53 -16.15 10.63
CA GLY A 437 20.85 -17.24 11.36
C GLY A 437 20.10 -18.16 10.42
N SER A 438 19.89 -19.41 10.81
CA SER A 438 19.08 -20.36 10.03
C SER A 438 17.99 -20.99 10.89
N VAL A 439 16.83 -21.23 10.30
CA VAL A 439 15.69 -21.86 10.94
C VAL A 439 14.93 -22.73 9.94
N ARG A 440 14.25 -23.75 10.45
CA ARG A 440 13.30 -24.53 9.68
C ARG A 440 11.92 -23.87 9.78
N VAL A 441 11.32 -23.57 8.64
CA VAL A 441 9.97 -22.99 8.54
C VAL A 441 9.03 -24.09 8.05
N ASP A 442 7.98 -24.37 8.84
CA ASP A 442 6.94 -25.34 8.50
C ASP A 442 5.67 -24.57 8.11
N GLY A 443 5.43 -24.43 6.80
CA GLY A 443 4.38 -23.55 6.28
C GLY A 443 4.72 -22.06 6.43
N GLN A 444 4.74 -21.55 7.67
CA GLN A 444 5.00 -20.14 7.98
C GLN A 444 5.79 -19.93 9.28
N ALA A 445 6.50 -18.82 9.39
CA ALA A 445 7.18 -18.39 10.61
C ALA A 445 7.21 -16.86 10.71
N THR A 446 7.00 -16.32 11.92
CA THR A 446 7.17 -14.89 12.21
C THR A 446 8.46 -14.67 12.97
N PHE A 447 9.31 -13.79 12.45
CA PHE A 447 10.60 -13.42 13.02
C PHE A 447 10.47 -12.06 13.66
N ARG A 448 10.57 -12.02 14.99
CA ARG A 448 10.44 -10.80 15.80
C ARG A 448 11.82 -10.29 16.15
N GLN A 449 12.15 -9.08 15.71
CA GLN A 449 13.52 -8.60 15.84
C GLN A 449 13.91 -8.33 17.29
N TRP A 450 12.96 -7.90 18.14
CA TRP A 450 13.19 -7.75 19.58
C TRP A 450 13.53 -9.06 20.31
N GLU A 451 13.11 -10.22 19.77
CA GLU A 451 13.46 -11.54 20.31
C GLU A 451 14.79 -12.09 19.76
N SER A 452 15.29 -11.50 18.68
CA SER A 452 16.48 -11.97 17.99
C SER A 452 17.75 -11.69 18.81
N ARG A 453 18.47 -12.76 19.15
CA ARG A 453 19.80 -12.66 19.77
C ARG A 453 20.91 -12.29 18.79
N LEU A 454 20.62 -12.33 17.48
CA LEU A 454 21.58 -12.01 16.42
C LEU A 454 21.74 -10.51 16.20
N LEU A 455 20.79 -9.72 16.69
CA LEU A 455 20.72 -8.28 16.51
C LEU A 455 21.03 -7.59 17.85
N PRO A 456 21.94 -6.59 17.88
CA PRO A 456 22.07 -5.71 19.03
C PRO A 456 20.83 -4.80 19.16
N ASP A 457 20.60 -4.24 20.35
CA ASP A 457 19.66 -3.11 20.47
C ASP A 457 20.17 -1.90 19.69
N GLU A 458 19.29 -0.94 19.38
CA GLU A 458 19.59 0.20 18.50
C GLU A 458 20.04 -0.22 17.09
N PHE A 459 19.57 -1.38 16.64
CA PHE A 459 19.85 -1.89 15.30
C PHE A 459 18.87 -1.28 14.28
N VAL A 460 19.44 -0.78 13.19
CA VAL A 460 18.75 -0.36 11.96
C VAL A 460 19.57 -0.90 10.81
N GLY A 461 18.92 -1.66 9.95
CA GLY A 461 19.59 -2.32 8.85
C GLY A 461 18.63 -2.80 7.78
N SER A 462 19.06 -3.83 7.07
CA SER A 462 18.27 -4.56 6.08
C SER A 462 18.43 -6.06 6.32
N ALA A 463 17.59 -6.86 5.69
CA ALA A 463 17.71 -8.32 5.72
C ALA A 463 17.56 -8.92 4.32
N VAL A 464 18.20 -10.06 4.11
CA VAL A 464 17.97 -10.95 2.97
C VAL A 464 17.57 -12.31 3.52
N VAL A 465 16.40 -12.79 3.12
CA VAL A 465 15.86 -14.10 3.44
C VAL A 465 16.22 -15.04 2.29
N VAL A 466 17.07 -16.02 2.55
CA VAL A 466 17.46 -17.06 1.61
C VAL A 466 16.78 -18.36 2.02
N ALA A 467 16.15 -19.06 1.08
CA ALA A 467 15.45 -20.30 1.34
C ALA A 467 15.86 -21.39 0.33
N ASP A 468 15.60 -22.65 0.65
CA ASP A 468 15.75 -23.78 -0.30
C ASP A 468 14.46 -24.08 -1.08
N ARG A 469 13.41 -23.30 -0.83
CA ARG A 469 12.09 -23.35 -1.47
C ARG A 469 11.58 -21.93 -1.73
N PRO A 470 10.72 -21.72 -2.74
CA PRO A 470 10.08 -20.42 -2.94
C PRO A 470 9.29 -19.98 -1.70
N VAL A 471 9.61 -18.80 -1.20
CA VAL A 471 8.93 -18.14 -0.09
C VAL A 471 8.43 -16.77 -0.51
N VAL A 472 7.45 -16.27 0.23
CA VAL A 472 7.04 -14.88 0.20
C VAL A 472 7.21 -14.30 1.60
N VAL A 473 7.54 -13.01 1.68
CA VAL A 473 7.81 -12.35 2.96
C VAL A 473 7.05 -11.05 3.02
N VAL A 474 6.32 -10.84 4.10
CA VAL A 474 5.74 -9.53 4.46
C VAL A 474 6.43 -9.04 5.72
N ALA A 475 6.81 -7.78 5.73
CA ALA A 475 7.52 -7.17 6.85
C ALA A 475 6.71 -6.02 7.44
N ASN A 476 6.93 -5.80 8.72
CA ASN A 476 6.31 -4.78 9.53
C ASN A 476 7.37 -3.92 10.19
N LEU A 477 7.06 -2.63 10.30
CA LEU A 477 7.78 -1.68 11.13
C LEU A 477 6.77 -1.05 12.09
N GLU A 478 7.09 -1.00 13.37
CA GLU A 478 6.21 -0.46 14.41
C GLU A 478 7.01 0.30 15.47
N SER A 479 6.37 1.24 16.17
CA SER A 479 6.97 1.92 17.31
C SER A 479 5.99 2.17 18.44
N ASP A 480 6.45 1.96 19.67
CA ASP A 480 5.72 2.31 20.90
C ASP A 480 6.06 3.72 21.42
N VAL A 481 6.96 4.45 20.74
CA VAL A 481 7.35 5.82 21.11
C VAL A 481 6.27 6.83 20.74
N PHE A 482 5.51 6.57 19.67
CA PHE A 482 4.53 7.51 19.16
C PHE A 482 3.10 7.03 19.42
N SER A 483 2.21 7.98 19.71
CA SER A 483 0.78 7.76 19.64
C SER A 483 0.29 7.88 18.19
N GLY A 484 -0.86 7.30 17.87
CA GLY A 484 -1.45 7.34 16.53
C GLY A 484 -1.33 5.99 15.84
N ASP A 485 -0.84 5.99 14.61
CA ASP A 485 -0.64 4.81 13.75
C ASP A 485 0.84 4.64 13.41
N PRO A 486 1.68 4.22 14.37
CA PRO A 486 3.12 4.08 14.16
C PRO A 486 3.47 2.77 13.44
N VAL A 487 2.58 2.23 12.60
CA VAL A 487 2.71 0.88 12.02
C VAL A 487 2.69 0.92 10.50
N MET A 488 3.67 0.29 9.87
CA MET A 488 3.76 0.13 8.43
C MET A 488 3.93 -1.35 8.08
N LEU A 489 3.27 -1.80 7.03
CA LEU A 489 3.58 -3.07 6.36
C LEU A 489 4.16 -2.82 4.98
N TYR A 490 4.96 -3.76 4.49
CA TYR A 490 5.43 -3.76 3.11
C TYR A 490 5.74 -5.19 2.63
N ASN A 491 5.64 -5.40 1.33
CA ASN A 491 6.01 -6.68 0.71
C ASN A 491 7.53 -6.78 0.58
N GLY A 492 8.12 -7.93 0.92
CA GLY A 492 9.51 -8.24 0.57
C GLY A 492 9.70 -8.37 -0.93
N VAL A 493 10.91 -8.11 -1.43
CA VAL A 493 11.20 -8.03 -2.88
C VAL A 493 12.02 -9.24 -3.32
N SER A 494 11.56 -9.96 -4.36
CA SER A 494 12.33 -11.03 -5.02
C SER A 494 13.61 -10.48 -5.66
N LEU A 495 14.71 -11.25 -5.58
CA LEU A 495 15.94 -11.00 -6.35
C LEU A 495 16.09 -11.91 -7.58
N GLU A 496 15.09 -12.74 -7.85
CA GLU A 496 15.10 -13.75 -8.92
C GLU A 496 14.17 -13.37 -10.07
#